data_AF-A0A951BBC0-F1
#
_entry.id   AF-A0A951BBC0-F1
#
_cell.length_a   1.000
_cell.length_b   1.000
_cell.length_c   1.000
_cell.angle_alpha   90.00
_cell.angle_beta   90.00
_cell.angle_gamma   90.00
#
_symmetry.space_group_name_H-M   'P 1'
#
loop_
_entity.id
_entity.type
_entity.pdbx_description
1 polymer ?
#
loop_
_entity_poly.entity_id
_entity_poly.type
_entity_poly.pdbx_seq_one_letter_code
_entity_poly.pdbx_strand_id
1 'polypeptide(L)'
;MPKNPKSPVRPTRAKANKPEGRPLDQHLAALLNPSLVNEAQGRGSAGRGFGEAPQASFDAGVLADFDPELSQKLGPDAPSARRSGHGEVSDRRGLAGAHATVESLKKLLEGGDPRLGVLPWTPHRPPRPDKSEGGIGFNLVSEYAPKGDQPTAIAELVDGVRRHERDQVLLGVTGSGKTFTMAQVIEQTGRPALILAPNKTLAAQLYGEFKSFFPENSVEYFVSYYDYYQPEAYVPRTDTYIEKESSINEQIDRMRHAATRALMERDDVIIVASVSCIYGIGSVETYTAMTFGVKVGDRVEQRQLIADLVALQYRRTQGDFARGSFRVRGDVIEVFPAHYEDRAWRLSLFGDEVESIAEFDPLTGQKTADLDYVKFYAN
;
A
#
# COMPACT_ATOMS: atom_id res chain seq x y z
N MET A 1 -6.65 -67.25 -2.69
CA MET A 1 -5.78 -66.16 -3.20
C MET A 1 -5.49 -66.46 -4.67
N PRO A 2 -5.34 -65.49 -5.61
CA PRO A 2 -5.31 -64.04 -5.41
C PRO A 2 -6.19 -63.22 -6.40
N LYS A 3 -6.33 -61.93 -6.10
CA LYS A 3 -6.97 -60.88 -6.91
C LYS A 3 -6.07 -60.49 -8.10
N ASN A 4 -6.68 -60.17 -9.23
CA ASN A 4 -5.98 -59.67 -10.43
C ASN A 4 -5.16 -58.40 -10.14
N PRO A 5 -3.96 -58.26 -10.73
CA PRO A 5 -3.11 -57.09 -10.53
C PRO A 5 -3.62 -55.88 -11.31
N LYS A 6 -3.56 -54.70 -10.68
CA LYS A 6 -3.82 -53.40 -11.31
C LYS A 6 -2.69 -53.05 -12.28
N SER A 7 -3.05 -52.55 -13.45
CA SER A 7 -2.13 -52.07 -14.49
C SER A 7 -1.21 -50.96 -13.98
N PRO A 8 0.07 -50.90 -14.42
CA PRO A 8 1.01 -49.88 -13.95
C PRO A 8 0.68 -48.50 -14.53
N VAL A 9 0.68 -47.49 -13.66
CA VAL A 9 0.53 -46.08 -14.02
C VAL A 9 1.75 -45.64 -14.85
N ARG A 10 1.51 -45.15 -16.07
CA ARG A 10 2.56 -44.54 -16.90
C ARG A 10 3.05 -43.23 -16.25
N PRO A 11 4.37 -43.00 -16.14
CA PRO A 11 4.86 -41.71 -15.66
C PRO A 11 4.59 -40.64 -16.72
N THR A 12 3.79 -39.64 -16.37
CA THR A 12 3.59 -38.44 -17.18
C THR A 12 4.89 -37.65 -17.22
N ARG A 13 5.50 -37.61 -18.41
CA ARG A 13 6.70 -36.82 -18.68
C ARG A 13 6.31 -35.34 -18.72
N ALA A 14 6.48 -34.63 -17.60
CA ALA A 14 6.31 -33.18 -17.55
C ALA A 14 7.34 -32.53 -18.50
N LYS A 15 6.87 -32.07 -19.65
CA LYS A 15 7.60 -31.11 -20.50
C LYS A 15 6.87 -29.78 -20.41
N ALA A 16 7.17 -29.03 -19.36
CA ALA A 16 6.87 -27.61 -19.30
C ALA A 16 8.17 -26.92 -18.88
N ASN A 17 8.91 -26.41 -19.87
CA ASN A 17 10.00 -25.49 -19.59
C ASN A 17 9.39 -24.26 -18.92
N LYS A 18 9.97 -23.87 -17.79
CA LYS A 18 9.72 -22.60 -17.12
C LYS A 18 9.85 -21.50 -18.17
N PRO A 19 8.84 -20.62 -18.39
CA PRO A 19 9.04 -19.49 -19.27
C PRO A 19 10.16 -18.64 -18.68
N GLU A 20 11.23 -18.43 -19.44
CA GLU A 20 12.28 -17.47 -19.11
C GLU A 20 11.68 -16.08 -19.30
N GLY A 21 10.90 -15.63 -18.31
CA GLY A 21 10.59 -14.21 -18.18
C GLY A 21 11.91 -13.45 -18.04
N ARG A 22 12.03 -12.30 -18.69
CA ARG A 22 13.16 -11.39 -18.43
C ARG A 22 13.21 -11.18 -16.91
N PRO A 23 14.33 -11.52 -16.24
CA PRO A 23 14.45 -11.23 -14.82
C PRO A 23 14.23 -9.73 -14.63
N LEU A 24 13.54 -9.36 -13.54
CA LEU A 24 13.53 -7.98 -13.04
C LEU A 24 14.98 -7.48 -13.06
N ASP A 25 15.20 -6.26 -13.55
CA ASP A 25 16.51 -5.62 -13.47
C ASP A 25 17.07 -5.85 -12.07
N GLN A 26 18.34 -6.26 -11.95
CA GLN A 26 18.96 -6.53 -10.64
C GLN A 26 18.79 -5.36 -9.68
N HIS A 27 18.79 -4.14 -10.21
CA HIS A 27 18.48 -2.93 -9.44
C HIS A 27 17.05 -2.94 -8.90
N LEU A 28 16.06 -3.18 -9.76
CA LEU A 28 14.65 -3.24 -9.37
C LEU A 28 14.36 -4.40 -8.39
N ALA A 29 15.02 -5.55 -8.57
CA ALA A 29 14.88 -6.69 -7.67
C ALA A 29 15.49 -6.41 -6.28
N ALA A 30 16.65 -5.73 -6.22
CA ALA A 30 17.30 -5.32 -4.98
C ALA A 30 16.48 -4.28 -4.21
N LEU A 31 15.86 -3.34 -4.94
CA LEU A 31 15.02 -2.30 -4.37
C LEU A 31 13.71 -2.85 -3.80
N LEU A 32 13.08 -3.80 -4.48
CA LEU A 32 11.79 -4.35 -4.08
C LEU A 32 11.90 -5.41 -2.97
N ASN A 33 13.07 -6.02 -2.79
CA ASN A 33 13.27 -7.07 -1.81
C ASN A 33 14.74 -7.14 -1.31
N PRO A 34 15.20 -6.15 -0.51
CA PRO A 34 16.61 -6.04 -0.11
C PRO A 34 17.12 -7.24 0.71
N SER A 35 16.22 -7.95 1.42
CA SER A 35 16.56 -9.15 2.18
C SER A 35 17.01 -10.34 1.31
N LEU A 36 16.55 -10.45 0.05
CA LEU A 36 16.98 -11.52 -0.86
C LEU A 36 18.41 -11.30 -1.39
N VAL A 37 18.86 -10.05 -1.53
CA VAL A 37 20.20 -9.72 -2.02
C VAL A 37 21.25 -9.97 -0.94
N ASN A 38 20.91 -9.71 0.32
CA ASN A 38 21.79 -9.92 1.46
C ASN A 38 22.06 -11.41 1.76
N GLU A 39 21.13 -12.32 1.42
CA GLU A 39 21.37 -13.77 1.55
C GLU A 39 22.39 -14.30 0.52
N ALA A 40 22.51 -13.68 -0.66
CA ALA A 40 23.45 -14.10 -1.69
C ALA A 40 24.91 -13.68 -1.40
N GLN A 41 25.11 -12.62 -0.61
CA GLN A 41 26.44 -12.10 -0.25
C GLN A 41 26.93 -12.57 1.13
N GLY A 42 26.12 -13.31 1.89
CA GLY A 42 26.38 -13.73 3.27
C GLY A 42 27.03 -15.10 3.47
N ARG A 43 27.57 -15.77 2.45
CA ARG A 43 28.35 -17.02 2.63
C ARG A 43 29.83 -16.72 2.75
N GLY A 44 30.24 -16.06 3.85
CA GLY A 44 31.65 -15.75 4.03
C GLY A 44 32.03 -14.85 5.20
N SER A 45 31.40 -14.95 6.37
CA SER A 45 32.13 -14.60 7.61
C SER A 45 31.49 -15.28 8.82
N ALA A 46 32.29 -16.04 9.55
CA ALA A 46 31.92 -16.62 10.82
C ALA A 46 31.90 -15.52 11.88
N GLY A 47 30.70 -15.12 12.33
CA GLY A 47 30.48 -14.23 13.47
C GLY A 47 29.48 -14.86 14.43
N ARG A 48 29.87 -15.00 15.70
CA ARG A 48 29.15 -15.68 16.81
C ARG A 48 27.63 -15.48 16.78
N GLY A 49 26.89 -16.58 16.56
CA GLY A 49 25.47 -16.66 16.89
C GLY A 49 25.27 -16.76 18.40
N PHE A 50 24.37 -15.95 18.95
CA PHE A 50 23.85 -16.13 20.30
C PHE A 50 22.93 -17.36 20.33
N GLY A 51 23.46 -18.50 20.74
CA GLY A 51 22.65 -19.67 21.09
C GLY A 51 22.00 -19.46 22.47
N GLU A 52 20.68 -19.40 22.51
CA GLU A 52 19.93 -19.50 23.77
C GLU A 52 20.09 -20.92 24.35
N ALA A 53 20.49 -21.00 25.62
CA ALA A 53 20.45 -22.24 26.38
C ALA A 53 18.99 -22.61 26.73
N PRO A 54 18.64 -23.91 26.82
CA PRO A 54 17.26 -24.31 27.13
C PRO A 54 16.85 -23.82 28.52
N GLN A 55 15.75 -23.07 28.60
CA GLN A 55 15.17 -22.62 29.86
C GLN A 55 14.51 -23.78 30.62
N ALA A 56 14.64 -23.76 31.95
CA ALA A 56 13.95 -24.68 32.86
C ALA A 56 12.45 -24.37 32.92
N SER A 57 11.64 -25.42 33.14
CA SER A 57 10.18 -25.33 33.24
C SER A 57 9.72 -24.49 34.44
N PHE A 58 8.80 -23.56 34.17
CA PHE A 58 8.19 -22.63 35.12
C PHE A 58 7.13 -23.30 36.00
N ASP A 59 7.18 -23.07 37.31
CA ASP A 59 6.16 -23.49 38.28
C ASP A 59 5.38 -22.26 38.77
N ALA A 60 4.05 -22.34 38.76
CA ALA A 60 3.16 -21.22 39.05
C ALA A 60 2.92 -21.11 40.57
N GLY A 61 3.79 -20.38 41.26
CA GLY A 61 3.53 -19.96 42.65
C GLY A 61 2.35 -18.99 42.73
N VAL A 62 1.43 -19.23 43.65
CA VAL A 62 0.27 -18.36 43.93
C VAL A 62 0.78 -17.12 44.67
N LEU A 63 0.63 -15.94 44.05
CA LEU A 63 0.82 -14.65 44.72
C LEU A 63 -0.33 -14.44 45.72
N ALA A 64 0.03 -14.41 47.01
CA ALA A 64 -0.85 -13.95 48.07
C ALA A 64 -0.62 -12.45 48.33
N ASP A 65 -1.71 -11.80 48.73
CA ASP A 65 -1.82 -10.48 49.36
C ASP A 65 -2.09 -9.29 48.42
N PHE A 66 -3.38 -9.02 48.21
CA PHE A 66 -3.92 -7.76 47.70
C PHE A 66 -4.18 -6.79 48.86
N ASP A 67 -3.74 -5.53 48.71
CA ASP A 67 -4.01 -4.43 49.65
C ASP A 67 -5.49 -3.98 49.57
N PRO A 68 -6.28 -4.13 50.65
CA PRO A 68 -7.69 -3.75 50.68
C PRO A 68 -7.94 -2.24 50.55
N GLU A 69 -7.02 -1.40 51.03
CA GLU A 69 -7.20 0.07 51.03
C GLU A 69 -7.08 0.66 49.62
N LEU A 70 -6.20 0.08 48.80
CA LEU A 70 -5.99 0.51 47.42
C LEU A 70 -7.21 0.22 46.53
N SER A 71 -7.92 -0.88 46.81
CA SER A 71 -9.12 -1.28 46.08
C SER A 71 -10.32 -0.38 46.37
N GLN A 72 -10.40 0.21 47.57
CA GLN A 72 -11.50 1.07 47.97
C GLN A 72 -11.38 2.50 47.39
N LYS A 73 -10.16 2.96 47.10
CA LYS A 73 -9.91 4.27 46.47
C LYS A 73 -10.17 4.30 44.95
N LEU A 74 -10.09 3.15 44.29
CA LEU A 74 -10.12 3.03 42.82
C LEU A 74 -11.40 2.37 42.28
N GLY A 75 -12.33 1.99 43.16
CA GLY A 75 -13.62 1.41 42.79
C GLY A 75 -14.70 2.49 42.57
N PRO A 76 -15.60 2.34 41.57
CA PRO A 76 -16.73 3.24 41.41
C PRO A 76 -17.81 2.94 42.46
N ASP A 77 -17.97 3.83 43.43
CA ASP A 77 -19.14 3.82 44.32
C ASP A 77 -20.41 4.22 43.54
N ALA A 78 -21.45 3.39 43.64
CA ALA A 78 -22.82 3.79 43.32
C ALA A 78 -23.79 3.20 44.35
N PRO A 79 -24.67 4.01 44.99
CA PRO A 79 -25.78 3.47 45.74
C PRO A 79 -27.11 3.55 44.97
N SER A 80 -27.72 2.37 44.89
CA SER A 80 -29.15 2.04 45.02
C SER A 80 -30.18 2.45 43.94
N ALA A 81 -30.59 1.41 43.21
CA ALA A 81 -31.95 0.85 43.18
C ALA A 81 -33.13 1.70 42.65
N ARG A 82 -33.62 1.31 41.45
CA ARG A 82 -35.00 0.82 41.23
C ARG A 82 -35.12 0.06 39.89
N ARG A 83 -35.51 -1.23 40.03
CA ARG A 83 -36.33 -2.14 39.17
C ARG A 83 -36.66 -1.67 37.74
N SER A 84 -36.68 -2.48 36.68
CA SER A 84 -36.73 -3.94 36.49
C SER A 84 -36.76 -4.22 34.97
N GLY A 85 -36.10 -5.28 34.50
CA GLY A 85 -36.26 -5.79 33.14
C GLY A 85 -35.16 -6.78 32.76
N HIS A 86 -35.47 -8.07 32.84
CA HIS A 86 -34.54 -9.19 32.71
C HIS A 86 -33.81 -9.28 31.37
N GLY A 87 -32.53 -9.64 31.46
CA GLY A 87 -31.68 -10.22 30.43
C GLY A 87 -30.37 -10.61 31.10
N GLU A 88 -30.32 -11.80 31.70
CA GLU A 88 -29.16 -12.31 32.45
C GLU A 88 -27.90 -12.32 31.57
N VAL A 89 -26.96 -11.43 31.85
CA VAL A 89 -25.56 -11.61 31.46
C VAL A 89 -24.88 -12.23 32.67
N SER A 90 -24.63 -13.53 32.61
CA SER A 90 -23.90 -14.22 33.67
C SER A 90 -22.51 -13.59 33.79
N ASP A 91 -22.30 -12.91 34.90
CA ASP A 91 -21.02 -12.37 35.33
C ASP A 91 -20.09 -13.55 35.66
N ARG A 92 -19.33 -14.01 34.66
CA ARG A 92 -18.21 -14.95 34.87
C ARG A 92 -16.93 -14.14 34.95
N ARG A 93 -16.65 -13.67 36.18
CA ARG A 93 -15.31 -13.24 36.60
C ARG A 93 -14.28 -14.31 36.26
N GLY A 94 -13.22 -13.86 35.60
CA GLY A 94 -11.94 -14.56 35.53
C GLY A 94 -11.79 -15.54 34.36
N LEU A 95 -11.56 -15.02 33.15
CA LEU A 95 -10.85 -15.74 32.08
C LEU A 95 -10.31 -14.74 31.03
N ALA A 96 -8.99 -14.57 31.06
CA ALA A 96 -8.09 -14.20 29.96
C ALA A 96 -8.62 -13.26 28.84
N GLY A 97 -8.15 -12.01 28.86
CA GLY A 97 -8.56 -10.92 27.95
C GLY A 97 -8.41 -11.15 26.45
N ALA A 98 -7.77 -12.23 25.99
CA ALA A 98 -7.68 -12.58 24.56
C ALA A 98 -8.87 -13.40 24.03
N HIS A 99 -9.46 -14.28 24.85
CA HIS A 99 -10.62 -15.08 24.41
C HIS A 99 -11.92 -14.26 24.44
N ALA A 100 -12.06 -13.40 25.47
CA ALA A 100 -13.20 -12.49 25.57
C ALA A 100 -13.24 -11.47 24.41
N THR A 101 -12.09 -11.07 23.86
CA THR A 101 -12.00 -10.17 22.70
C THR A 101 -12.31 -10.87 21.38
N VAL A 102 -11.90 -12.13 21.20
CA VAL A 102 -12.25 -12.89 19.99
C VAL A 102 -13.75 -13.17 19.92
N GLU A 103 -14.36 -13.54 21.05
CA GLU A 103 -15.79 -13.82 21.10
C GLU A 103 -16.64 -12.53 20.92
N SER A 104 -16.19 -11.40 21.48
CA SER A 104 -16.85 -10.12 21.26
C SER A 104 -16.70 -9.66 19.81
N LEU A 105 -15.52 -9.80 19.21
CA LEU A 105 -15.29 -9.49 17.78
C LEU A 105 -16.15 -10.37 16.87
N LYS A 106 -16.24 -11.67 17.18
CA LYS A 106 -17.11 -12.61 16.46
C LYS A 106 -18.58 -12.19 16.53
N LYS A 107 -19.08 -11.85 17.73
CA LYS A 107 -20.46 -11.33 17.90
C LYS A 107 -20.69 -10.04 17.12
N LEU A 108 -19.68 -9.18 17.03
CA LEU A 108 -19.74 -7.90 16.30
C LEU A 108 -19.73 -8.11 14.78
N LEU A 109 -18.97 -9.10 14.28
CA LEU A 109 -18.93 -9.48 12.87
C LEU A 109 -20.20 -10.22 12.43
N GLU A 110 -20.76 -11.07 13.28
CA GLU A 110 -21.98 -11.84 12.98
C GLU A 110 -23.26 -11.01 13.17
N GLY A 111 -23.31 -10.16 14.20
CA GLY A 111 -24.50 -9.39 14.58
C GLY A 111 -24.48 -7.90 14.22
N GLY A 112 -23.35 -7.37 13.75
CA GLY A 112 -23.13 -5.94 13.60
C GLY A 112 -22.89 -5.23 14.95
N ASP A 113 -22.39 -3.99 14.93
CA ASP A 113 -22.33 -3.18 16.16
C ASP A 113 -23.75 -2.70 16.51
N PRO A 114 -24.33 -3.10 17.65
CA PRO A 114 -25.68 -2.68 18.04
C PRO A 114 -25.82 -1.18 18.31
N ARG A 115 -24.69 -0.44 18.37
CA ARG A 115 -24.67 1.03 18.49
C ARG A 115 -24.72 1.75 17.16
N LEU A 116 -24.37 1.07 16.06
CA LEU A 116 -24.56 1.62 14.71
C LEU A 116 -26.04 1.41 14.37
N GLY A 117 -26.76 2.51 14.11
CA GLY A 117 -28.17 2.43 13.72
C GLY A 117 -28.39 1.51 12.52
N VAL A 118 -29.65 1.11 12.29
CA VAL A 118 -30.09 0.16 11.23
C VAL A 118 -29.71 0.61 9.80
N LEU A 119 -29.16 1.80 9.63
CA LEU A 119 -28.66 2.26 8.34
C LEU A 119 -27.36 1.52 8.03
N PRO A 120 -27.29 0.74 6.93
CA PRO A 120 -26.04 0.17 6.50
C PRO A 120 -25.02 1.29 6.30
N TRP A 121 -23.83 1.11 6.88
CA TRP A 121 -22.74 2.07 6.73
C TRP A 121 -22.56 2.35 5.23
N THR A 122 -22.73 3.61 4.85
CA THR A 122 -22.57 4.06 3.48
C THR A 122 -21.23 4.79 3.42
N PRO A 123 -20.24 4.29 2.64
CA PRO A 123 -18.97 4.97 2.52
C PRO A 123 -19.20 6.40 2.03
N HIS A 124 -18.53 7.39 2.65
CA HIS A 124 -18.47 8.74 2.10
C HIS A 124 -17.86 8.66 0.69
N ARG A 125 -18.60 9.14 -0.30
CA ARG A 125 -18.17 9.18 -1.70
C ARG A 125 -18.19 10.64 -2.14
N PRO A 126 -17.09 11.40 -1.95
CA PRO A 126 -17.02 12.75 -2.46
C PRO A 126 -17.19 12.77 -3.99
N PRO A 127 -17.66 13.89 -4.57
CA PRO A 127 -17.57 14.09 -6.00
C PRO A 127 -16.10 13.93 -6.43
N ARG A 128 -15.87 13.09 -7.45
CA ARG A 128 -14.53 12.90 -7.99
C ARG A 128 -14.14 14.17 -8.74
N PRO A 129 -12.94 14.73 -8.50
CA PRO A 129 -12.45 15.86 -9.28
C PRO A 129 -12.28 15.45 -10.75
N ASP A 130 -12.33 16.44 -11.64
CA ASP A 130 -11.98 16.22 -13.04
C ASP A 130 -10.51 15.78 -13.14
N LYS A 131 -10.28 14.77 -13.96
CA LYS A 131 -8.96 14.16 -14.15
C LYS A 131 -8.16 14.96 -15.18
N SER A 132 -6.95 15.39 -14.80
CA SER A 132 -6.06 16.16 -15.70
C SER A 132 -5.55 15.35 -16.89
N GLU A 133 -5.43 14.04 -16.73
CA GLU A 133 -5.02 13.07 -17.77
C GLU A 133 -6.11 12.00 -17.98
N GLY A 134 -7.39 12.41 -17.87
CA GLY A 134 -8.53 11.53 -18.10
C GLY A 134 -8.69 11.07 -19.55
N GLY A 135 -9.45 10.00 -19.75
CA GLY A 135 -9.79 9.49 -21.10
C GLY A 135 -8.74 8.61 -21.76
N ILE A 136 -7.61 8.36 -21.10
CA ILE A 136 -6.61 7.38 -21.54
C ILE A 136 -7.15 5.96 -21.27
N GLY A 137 -7.18 5.12 -22.30
CA GLY A 137 -7.58 3.72 -22.19
C GLY A 137 -6.40 2.79 -21.86
N PHE A 138 -6.70 1.61 -21.32
CA PHE A 138 -5.71 0.55 -21.17
C PHE A 138 -5.25 0.02 -22.54
N ASN A 139 -3.95 -0.20 -22.68
CA ASN A 139 -3.32 -0.75 -23.88
C ASN A 139 -2.41 -1.92 -23.49
N LEU A 140 -2.88 -3.15 -23.68
CA LEU A 140 -2.12 -4.35 -23.37
C LEU A 140 -1.14 -4.66 -24.50
N VAL A 141 0.16 -4.65 -24.16
CA VAL A 141 1.24 -5.03 -25.05
C VAL A 141 1.70 -6.44 -24.71
N SER A 142 1.55 -7.38 -25.64
CA SER A 142 2.02 -8.74 -25.47
C SER A 142 2.32 -9.43 -26.81
N GLU A 143 3.36 -10.26 -26.84
CA GLU A 143 3.61 -11.20 -27.95
C GLU A 143 2.71 -12.44 -27.89
N TYR A 144 1.96 -12.61 -26.80
CA TYR A 144 1.12 -13.76 -26.57
C TYR A 144 -0.35 -13.45 -26.91
N ALA A 145 -1.01 -14.40 -27.56
CA ALA A 145 -2.46 -14.42 -27.66
C ALA A 145 -3.05 -15.37 -26.61
N PRO A 146 -4.27 -15.12 -26.08
CA PRO A 146 -4.96 -16.05 -25.20
C PRO A 146 -5.05 -17.46 -25.80
N LYS A 147 -4.67 -18.48 -25.03
CA LYS A 147 -4.63 -19.89 -25.47
C LYS A 147 -5.25 -20.83 -24.44
N GLY A 148 -5.61 -22.04 -24.88
CA GLY A 148 -6.25 -23.04 -24.02
C GLY A 148 -7.60 -22.52 -23.53
N ASP A 149 -7.82 -22.60 -22.21
CA ASP A 149 -9.08 -22.17 -21.58
C ASP A 149 -9.13 -20.66 -21.29
N GLN A 150 -8.04 -19.92 -21.55
CA GLN A 150 -7.99 -18.47 -21.29
C GLN A 150 -9.06 -17.68 -22.03
N PRO A 151 -9.34 -17.89 -23.34
CA PRO A 151 -10.36 -17.12 -24.06
C PRO A 151 -11.75 -17.22 -23.41
N THR A 152 -12.14 -18.44 -23.00
CA THR A 152 -13.41 -18.70 -22.33
C THR A 152 -13.45 -18.02 -20.96
N ALA A 153 -12.41 -18.21 -20.15
CA ALA A 153 -12.33 -17.59 -18.83
C ALA A 153 -12.37 -16.05 -18.88
N ILE A 154 -11.69 -15.44 -19.86
CA ILE A 154 -11.72 -13.98 -20.06
C ILE A 154 -13.14 -13.54 -20.42
N ALA A 155 -13.79 -14.22 -21.37
CA ALA A 155 -15.14 -13.87 -21.82
C ALA A 155 -16.16 -13.95 -20.66
N GLU A 156 -16.10 -15.01 -19.86
CA GLU A 156 -16.98 -15.19 -18.69
C GLU A 156 -16.76 -14.10 -17.63
N LEU A 157 -15.50 -13.81 -17.29
CA LEU A 157 -15.18 -12.77 -16.30
C LEU A 157 -15.60 -11.37 -16.76
N VAL A 158 -15.36 -11.03 -18.03
CA VAL A 158 -15.76 -9.75 -18.62
C VAL A 158 -17.28 -9.61 -18.64
N ASP A 159 -18.00 -10.67 -19.01
CA ASP A 159 -19.46 -10.69 -18.99
C ASP A 159 -20.02 -10.55 -17.56
N GLY A 160 -19.45 -11.24 -16.58
CA GLY A 160 -19.81 -11.07 -15.17
C GLY A 160 -19.63 -9.63 -14.68
N VAL A 161 -18.53 -8.97 -15.07
CA VAL A 161 -18.29 -7.55 -14.75
C VAL A 161 -19.35 -6.65 -15.40
N ARG A 162 -19.72 -6.90 -16.67
CA ARG A 162 -20.77 -6.16 -17.39
C ARG A 162 -22.15 -6.37 -16.78
N ARG A 163 -22.43 -7.55 -16.22
CA ARG A 163 -23.65 -7.87 -15.48
C ARG A 163 -23.64 -7.36 -14.03
N HIS A 164 -22.62 -6.58 -13.64
CA HIS A 164 -22.45 -6.03 -12.29
C HIS A 164 -22.38 -7.10 -11.19
N GLU A 165 -21.86 -8.29 -11.51
CA GLU A 165 -21.52 -9.29 -10.51
C GLU A 165 -20.45 -8.74 -9.57
N ARG A 166 -20.69 -8.85 -8.26
CA ARG A 166 -19.77 -8.33 -7.23
C ARG A 166 -18.59 -9.26 -7.00
N ASP A 167 -18.85 -10.57 -6.95
CA ASP A 167 -17.88 -11.59 -6.58
C ASP A 167 -17.77 -12.62 -7.70
N GLN A 168 -16.54 -12.85 -8.18
CA GLN A 168 -16.23 -13.83 -9.21
C GLN A 168 -14.93 -14.55 -8.83
N VAL A 169 -14.82 -15.83 -9.19
CA VAL A 169 -13.65 -16.66 -8.82
C VAL A 169 -13.03 -17.30 -10.06
N LEU A 170 -11.80 -16.90 -10.37
CA LEU A 170 -10.99 -17.56 -11.39
C LEU A 170 -10.26 -18.77 -10.79
N LEU A 171 -10.78 -19.98 -11.04
CA LEU A 171 -10.14 -21.22 -10.63
C LEU A 171 -9.03 -21.64 -11.60
N GLY A 172 -7.86 -21.00 -11.50
CA GLY A 172 -6.72 -21.26 -12.39
C GLY A 172 -5.62 -22.13 -11.76
N VAL A 173 -5.25 -23.23 -12.43
CA VAL A 173 -4.09 -24.05 -12.04
C VAL A 173 -2.77 -23.26 -12.09
N THR A 174 -1.75 -23.69 -11.36
CA THR A 174 -0.42 -23.03 -11.41
C THR A 174 0.17 -23.13 -12.81
N GLY A 175 0.73 -22.03 -13.31
CA GLY A 175 1.31 -21.97 -14.66
C GLY A 175 0.32 -21.75 -15.81
N SER A 176 -0.98 -21.65 -15.54
CA SER A 176 -2.01 -21.38 -16.57
C SER A 176 -2.02 -19.94 -17.13
N GLY A 177 -1.15 -19.06 -16.64
CA GLY A 177 -1.10 -17.65 -17.08
C GLY A 177 -2.18 -16.77 -16.47
N LYS A 178 -2.52 -16.97 -15.19
CA LYS A 178 -3.55 -16.19 -14.46
C LYS A 178 -3.35 -14.67 -14.57
N THR A 179 -2.11 -14.18 -14.45
CA THR A 179 -1.84 -12.75 -14.57
C THR A 179 -2.22 -12.22 -15.96
N PHE A 180 -1.87 -12.95 -17.02
CA PHE A 180 -2.22 -12.58 -18.39
C PHE A 180 -3.75 -12.60 -18.63
N THR A 181 -4.44 -13.61 -18.09
CA THR A 181 -5.92 -13.64 -18.07
C THR A 181 -6.49 -12.39 -17.42
N MET A 182 -5.99 -11.99 -16.25
CA MET A 182 -6.48 -10.81 -15.55
C MET A 182 -6.11 -9.50 -16.26
N ALA A 183 -4.95 -9.42 -16.91
CA ALA A 183 -4.56 -8.27 -17.72
C ALA A 183 -5.56 -8.05 -18.87
N GLN A 184 -5.94 -9.12 -19.58
CA GLN A 184 -6.97 -9.07 -20.63
C GLN A 184 -8.33 -8.61 -20.09
N VAL A 185 -8.72 -9.06 -18.89
CA VAL A 185 -9.95 -8.60 -18.24
C VAL A 185 -9.90 -7.10 -17.92
N ILE A 186 -8.77 -6.60 -17.40
CA ILE A 186 -8.60 -5.18 -17.08
C ILE A 186 -8.71 -4.33 -18.35
N GLU A 187 -8.00 -4.71 -19.42
CA GLU A 187 -8.05 -4.02 -20.70
C GLU A 187 -9.48 -3.96 -21.27
N GLN A 188 -10.17 -5.11 -21.35
CA GLN A 188 -11.51 -5.20 -21.96
C GLN A 188 -12.61 -4.53 -21.13
N THR A 189 -12.40 -4.40 -19.82
CA THR A 189 -13.36 -3.71 -18.94
C THR A 189 -13.11 -2.21 -18.86
N GLY A 190 -11.88 -1.75 -19.11
CA GLY A 190 -11.54 -0.32 -19.08
C GLY A 190 -11.62 0.29 -17.68
N ARG A 191 -11.50 -0.52 -16.61
CA ARG A 191 -11.71 -0.08 -15.22
C ARG A 191 -10.39 -0.02 -14.45
N PRO A 192 -10.15 1.05 -13.65
CA PRO A 192 -9.05 1.06 -12.70
C PRO A 192 -9.09 -0.18 -11.80
N ALA A 193 -7.93 -0.79 -11.56
CA ALA A 193 -7.83 -2.07 -10.87
C ALA A 193 -6.94 -1.98 -9.63
N LEU A 194 -7.38 -2.58 -8.53
CA LEU A 194 -6.58 -2.82 -7.34
C LEU A 194 -6.29 -4.31 -7.22
N ILE A 195 -5.01 -4.67 -7.21
CA ILE A 195 -4.54 -6.06 -7.13
C ILE A 195 -3.94 -6.27 -5.76
N LEU A 196 -4.57 -7.13 -4.95
CA LEU A 196 -4.13 -7.43 -3.60
C LEU A 196 -3.22 -8.66 -3.58
N ALA A 197 -1.99 -8.48 -3.11
CA ALA A 197 -1.04 -9.55 -2.88
C ALA A 197 -0.83 -9.77 -1.36
N PRO A 198 -0.71 -11.02 -0.90
CA PRO A 198 -0.57 -11.35 0.52
C PRO A 198 0.82 -11.04 1.08
N ASN A 199 1.82 -10.80 0.22
CA ASN A 199 3.18 -10.48 0.64
C ASN A 199 3.89 -9.57 -0.38
N LYS A 200 4.96 -8.89 0.07
CA LYS A 200 5.74 -7.94 -0.76
C LYS A 200 6.38 -8.64 -1.97
N THR A 201 6.85 -9.87 -1.82
CA THR A 201 7.51 -10.62 -2.92
C THR A 201 6.58 -10.86 -4.10
N LEU A 202 5.36 -11.37 -3.85
CA LEU A 202 4.37 -11.59 -4.90
C LEU A 202 3.87 -10.26 -5.46
N ALA A 203 3.71 -9.23 -4.62
CA ALA A 203 3.35 -7.89 -5.08
C ALA A 203 4.37 -7.35 -6.09
N ALA A 204 5.66 -7.47 -5.78
CA ALA A 204 6.76 -7.05 -6.67
C ALA A 204 6.75 -7.82 -7.99
N GLN A 205 6.52 -9.14 -7.96
CA GLN A 205 6.40 -9.97 -9.16
C GLN A 205 5.23 -9.51 -10.04
N LEU A 206 4.04 -9.35 -9.45
CA LEU A 206 2.86 -8.89 -10.17
C LEU A 206 3.06 -7.48 -10.72
N TYR A 207 3.65 -6.57 -9.95
CA TYR A 207 3.99 -5.22 -10.42
C TYR A 207 4.87 -5.28 -11.68
N GLY A 208 5.94 -6.09 -11.69
CA GLY A 208 6.79 -6.27 -12.86
C GLY A 208 6.06 -6.89 -14.07
N GLU A 209 5.21 -7.89 -13.84
CA GLU A 209 4.39 -8.50 -14.90
C GLU A 209 3.41 -7.48 -15.50
N PHE A 210 2.66 -6.76 -14.67
CA PHE A 210 1.71 -5.75 -15.13
C PHE A 210 2.40 -4.57 -15.81
N LYS A 211 3.55 -4.11 -15.31
CA LYS A 211 4.32 -3.04 -15.98
C LYS A 211 4.80 -3.48 -17.37
N SER A 212 5.12 -4.76 -17.54
CA SER A 212 5.49 -5.33 -18.83
C SER A 212 4.28 -5.44 -19.78
N PHE A 213 3.10 -5.78 -19.25
CA PHE A 213 1.87 -5.84 -20.06
C PHE A 213 1.30 -4.47 -20.41
N PHE A 214 1.50 -3.46 -19.57
CA PHE A 214 0.94 -2.11 -19.75
C PHE A 214 2.04 -1.05 -19.67
N PRO A 215 2.99 -1.02 -20.62
CA PRO A 215 4.13 -0.09 -20.58
C PRO A 215 3.69 1.38 -20.70
N GLU A 216 2.59 1.64 -21.40
CA GLU A 216 2.06 2.99 -21.67
C GLU A 216 1.00 3.45 -20.66
N ASN A 217 0.63 2.60 -19.69
CA ASN A 217 -0.36 2.93 -18.66
C ASN A 217 0.27 3.06 -17.26
N SER A 218 -0.50 3.62 -16.32
CA SER A 218 -0.07 3.82 -14.94
C SER A 218 -0.24 2.53 -14.13
N VAL A 219 0.84 1.73 -14.12
CA VAL A 219 1.00 0.61 -13.20
C VAL A 219 1.81 1.06 -12.01
N GLU A 220 1.21 1.02 -10.82
CA GLU A 220 1.71 1.61 -9.58
C GLU A 220 1.84 0.57 -8.46
N TYR A 221 2.69 0.87 -7.48
CA TYR A 221 3.03 -0.05 -6.38
C TYR A 221 2.70 0.55 -5.02
N PHE A 222 1.91 -0.17 -4.21
CA PHE A 222 1.42 0.34 -2.92
C PHE A 222 1.59 -0.69 -1.80
N VAL A 223 2.75 -0.69 -1.16
CA VAL A 223 3.05 -1.55 0.00
C VAL A 223 3.54 -0.71 1.18
N SER A 224 3.72 -1.34 2.35
CA SER A 224 4.34 -0.66 3.49
C SER A 224 5.72 -0.13 3.11
N TYR A 225 5.92 1.17 3.31
CA TYR A 225 7.17 1.89 3.11
C TYR A 225 8.16 1.68 4.25
N TYR A 226 7.81 0.90 5.28
CA TYR A 226 8.76 0.52 6.31
C TYR A 226 9.57 -0.71 5.88
N ASP A 227 10.89 -0.59 5.94
CA ASP A 227 11.82 -1.72 5.84
C ASP A 227 11.89 -2.47 7.17
N TYR A 228 11.88 -1.72 8.28
CA TYR A 228 11.75 -2.23 9.63
C TYR A 228 10.68 -1.45 10.36
N TYR A 229 9.79 -2.15 11.07
CA TYR A 229 8.76 -1.52 11.88
C TYR A 229 8.52 -2.32 13.16
N GLN A 230 8.80 -1.68 14.28
CA GLN A 230 8.47 -2.14 15.61
C GLN A 230 7.34 -1.26 16.15
N PRO A 231 6.14 -1.82 16.37
CA PRO A 231 5.05 -1.06 16.96
C PRO A 231 5.38 -0.71 18.41
N GLU A 232 4.86 0.42 18.86
CA GLU A 232 4.77 0.72 20.27
C GLU A 232 3.89 -0.31 20.97
N ALA A 233 4.38 -0.91 22.05
CA ALA A 233 3.63 -1.90 22.80
C ALA A 233 4.01 -1.88 24.27
N TYR A 234 3.06 -2.18 25.14
CA TYR A 234 3.33 -2.48 26.54
C TYR A 234 3.04 -3.97 26.79
N VAL A 235 3.98 -4.66 27.42
CA VAL A 235 3.91 -6.09 27.75
C VAL A 235 3.69 -6.23 29.26
N PRO A 236 2.45 -6.42 29.74
CA PRO A 236 2.14 -6.38 31.17
C PRO A 236 2.81 -7.49 31.98
N ARG A 237 3.03 -8.67 31.37
CA ARG A 237 3.62 -9.83 32.06
C ARG A 237 5.04 -9.57 32.54
N THR A 238 5.79 -8.76 31.79
CA THR A 238 7.19 -8.44 32.07
C THR A 238 7.37 -6.98 32.46
N ASP A 239 6.27 -6.25 32.66
CA ASP A 239 6.24 -4.81 32.88
C ASP A 239 7.18 -4.04 31.92
N THR A 240 7.13 -4.40 30.64
CA THR A 240 8.06 -3.88 29.64
C THR A 240 7.33 -2.97 28.66
N TYR A 241 7.77 -1.72 28.58
CA TYR A 241 7.39 -0.83 27.50
C TYR A 241 8.37 -0.95 26.33
N ILE A 242 7.81 -1.17 25.14
CA ILE A 242 8.52 -1.30 23.88
C ILE A 242 8.23 -0.03 23.09
N GLU A 243 9.26 0.79 22.92
CA GLU A 243 9.18 2.01 22.12
C GLU A 243 8.96 1.71 20.64
N LYS A 244 8.32 2.66 19.96
CA LYS A 244 8.21 2.64 18.50
C LYS A 244 9.57 2.87 17.89
N GLU A 245 9.97 1.94 17.01
CA GLU A 245 11.16 2.10 16.19
C GLU A 245 10.80 1.74 14.74
N SER A 246 11.28 2.54 13.78
CA SER A 246 10.96 2.30 12.37
C SER A 246 12.03 2.83 11.45
N SER A 247 12.27 2.13 10.35
CA SER A 247 13.10 2.57 9.22
C SER A 247 12.25 2.68 7.96
N ILE A 248 12.34 3.82 7.29
CA ILE A 248 11.55 4.15 6.09
C ILE A 248 12.39 3.93 4.83
N ASN A 249 11.76 3.31 3.84
CA ASN A 249 12.25 3.17 2.49
C ASN A 249 11.67 4.28 1.62
N GLU A 250 12.50 5.28 1.33
CA GLU A 250 12.13 6.46 0.53
C GLU A 250 11.63 6.11 -0.88
N GLN A 251 12.13 5.02 -1.47
CA GLN A 251 11.69 4.59 -2.80
C GLN A 251 10.27 4.04 -2.77
N ILE A 252 9.95 3.21 -1.78
CA ILE A 252 8.58 2.71 -1.62
C ILE A 252 7.62 3.84 -1.25
N ASP A 253 8.05 4.77 -0.41
CA ASP A 253 7.24 5.95 -0.08
C ASP A 253 6.89 6.77 -1.34
N ARG A 254 7.88 7.08 -2.17
CA ARG A 254 7.67 7.71 -3.48
C ARG A 254 6.68 6.95 -4.36
N MET A 255 6.81 5.62 -4.46
CA MET A 255 5.87 4.81 -5.25
C MET A 255 4.43 4.89 -4.71
N ARG A 256 4.25 5.05 -3.40
CA ARG A 256 2.92 5.27 -2.81
C ARG A 256 2.34 6.63 -3.19
N HIS A 257 3.17 7.70 -3.17
CA HIS A 257 2.74 9.02 -3.64
C HIS A 257 2.37 9.00 -5.13
N ALA A 258 3.15 8.29 -5.95
CA ALA A 258 2.84 8.08 -7.36
C ALA A 258 1.48 7.36 -7.54
N ALA A 259 1.23 6.29 -6.77
CA ALA A 259 -0.04 5.58 -6.81
C ALA A 259 -1.25 6.45 -6.45
N THR A 260 -1.15 7.27 -5.41
CA THR A 260 -2.24 8.18 -5.01
C THR A 260 -2.47 9.29 -6.01
N ARG A 261 -1.39 9.85 -6.58
CA ARG A 261 -1.46 10.86 -7.65
C ARG A 261 -2.13 10.30 -8.89
N ALA A 262 -1.67 9.13 -9.37
CA ALA A 262 -2.20 8.49 -10.56
C ALA A 262 -3.71 8.28 -10.49
N LEU A 263 -4.23 7.86 -9.32
CA LEU A 263 -5.66 7.66 -9.12
C LEU A 263 -6.49 8.95 -9.30
N MET A 264 -5.90 10.11 -9.02
CA MET A 264 -6.54 11.42 -9.18
C MET A 264 -6.42 11.97 -10.59
N GLU A 265 -5.33 11.67 -11.29
CA GLU A 265 -5.03 12.28 -12.59
C GLU A 265 -5.47 11.44 -13.78
N ARG A 266 -5.50 10.11 -13.64
CA ARG A 266 -5.62 9.16 -14.77
C ARG A 266 -6.75 8.15 -14.61
N ASP A 267 -7.28 7.65 -15.72
CA ASP A 267 -8.29 6.58 -15.75
C ASP A 267 -7.69 5.18 -15.89
N ASP A 268 -6.50 5.07 -16.46
CA ASP A 268 -5.79 3.84 -16.80
C ASP A 268 -4.83 3.40 -15.68
N VAL A 269 -5.35 3.25 -14.46
CA VAL A 269 -4.54 2.97 -13.26
C VAL A 269 -4.69 1.53 -12.78
N ILE A 270 -3.57 0.83 -12.61
CA ILE A 270 -3.46 -0.48 -11.96
C ILE A 270 -2.57 -0.33 -10.73
N ILE A 271 -3.12 -0.56 -9.54
CA ILE A 271 -2.35 -0.52 -8.29
C ILE A 271 -2.12 -1.94 -7.80
N VAL A 272 -0.86 -2.36 -7.71
CA VAL A 272 -0.48 -3.61 -7.05
C VAL A 272 -0.14 -3.30 -5.59
N ALA A 273 -0.93 -3.83 -4.67
CA ALA A 273 -0.88 -3.47 -3.26
C ALA A 273 -0.76 -4.67 -2.32
N SER A 274 -0.20 -4.42 -1.14
CA SER A 274 -0.36 -5.31 0.01
C SER A 274 -1.55 -4.89 0.87
N VAL A 275 -1.73 -5.55 2.03
CA VAL A 275 -2.67 -5.09 3.08
C VAL A 275 -2.46 -3.64 3.51
N SER A 276 -1.38 -2.97 3.11
CA SER A 276 -1.24 -1.53 3.35
C SER A 276 -2.39 -0.70 2.78
N CYS A 277 -3.11 -1.16 1.76
CA CYS A 277 -4.22 -0.40 1.16
C CYS A 277 -5.48 -0.29 2.05
N ILE A 278 -5.56 -1.07 3.15
CA ILE A 278 -6.65 -0.97 4.13
C ILE A 278 -6.25 -0.13 5.36
N TYR A 279 -4.99 0.32 5.44
CA TYR A 279 -4.55 1.24 6.48
C TYR A 279 -4.93 2.68 6.13
N GLY A 280 -5.14 3.48 7.17
CA GLY A 280 -5.54 4.87 7.03
C GLY A 280 -4.53 5.69 6.23
N ILE A 281 -5.05 6.44 5.27
CA ILE A 281 -4.38 7.55 4.59
C ILE A 281 -5.28 8.79 4.73
N GLY A 282 -4.73 9.99 4.52
CA GLY A 282 -5.51 11.22 4.51
C GLY A 282 -6.71 11.16 3.56
N SER A 283 -7.75 11.95 3.83
CA SER A 283 -8.96 11.95 3.00
C SER A 283 -8.66 12.47 1.60
N VAL A 284 -9.43 12.01 0.60
CA VAL A 284 -9.30 12.46 -0.80
C VAL A 284 -9.49 13.97 -0.91
N GLU A 285 -10.45 14.53 -0.19
CA GLU A 285 -10.74 15.96 -0.15
C GLU A 285 -9.58 16.73 0.45
N THR A 286 -8.99 16.23 1.55
CA THR A 286 -7.82 16.85 2.18
C THR A 286 -6.63 16.81 1.23
N TYR A 287 -6.37 15.66 0.60
CA TYR A 287 -5.29 15.51 -0.36
C TYR A 287 -5.48 16.41 -1.58
N THR A 288 -6.71 16.50 -2.12
CA THR A 288 -7.02 17.35 -3.28
C THR A 288 -6.97 18.84 -2.93
N ALA A 289 -7.43 19.22 -1.74
CA ALA A 289 -7.34 20.60 -1.23
C ALA A 289 -5.89 21.01 -0.95
N MET A 290 -5.02 20.05 -0.59
CA MET A 290 -3.57 20.23 -0.48
C MET A 290 -2.89 20.03 -1.85
N THR A 291 -3.44 20.64 -2.88
CA THR A 291 -2.78 20.79 -4.18
C THR A 291 -2.95 22.21 -4.69
N PHE A 292 -1.96 22.69 -5.43
CA PHE A 292 -2.13 23.90 -6.24
C PHE A 292 -1.44 23.71 -7.58
N GLY A 293 -1.98 24.35 -8.61
CA GLY A 293 -1.42 24.34 -9.96
C GLY A 293 -0.66 25.63 -10.22
N VAL A 294 0.36 25.55 -11.06
CA VAL A 294 1.05 26.72 -11.61
C VAL A 294 1.14 26.54 -13.13
N LYS A 295 0.68 27.54 -13.86
CA LYS A 295 0.74 27.61 -15.32
C LYS A 295 1.66 28.73 -15.77
N VAL A 296 2.29 28.55 -16.93
CA VAL A 296 2.98 29.64 -17.62
C VAL A 296 2.00 30.79 -17.90
N GLY A 297 2.41 32.01 -17.55
CA GLY A 297 1.60 33.23 -17.63
C GLY A 297 0.74 33.52 -16.38
N ASP A 298 0.74 32.65 -15.37
CA ASP A 298 0.05 32.95 -14.11
C ASP A 298 0.73 34.10 -13.37
N ARG A 299 -0.09 34.98 -12.76
CA ARG A 299 0.40 36.02 -11.86
C ARG A 299 0.46 35.52 -10.42
N VAL A 300 1.65 35.17 -9.95
CA VAL A 300 1.91 34.64 -8.61
C VAL A 300 3.11 35.35 -7.99
N GLU A 301 2.92 35.94 -6.82
CA GLU A 301 4.04 36.51 -6.06
C GLU A 301 4.98 35.38 -5.58
N GLN A 302 6.29 35.55 -5.78
CA GLN A 302 7.30 34.57 -5.36
C GLN A 302 7.15 34.15 -3.89
N ARG A 303 6.85 35.12 -2.99
CA ARG A 303 6.68 34.85 -1.56
C ARG A 303 5.45 33.99 -1.27
N GLN A 304 4.37 34.18 -2.03
CA GLN A 304 3.17 33.37 -1.91
C GLN A 304 3.45 31.93 -2.37
N LEU A 305 4.12 31.76 -3.52
CA LEU A 305 4.49 30.44 -4.01
C LEU A 305 5.38 29.66 -3.01
N ILE A 306 6.31 30.35 -2.35
CA ILE A 306 7.12 29.77 -1.27
C ILE A 306 6.25 29.36 -0.07
N ALA A 307 5.30 30.20 0.34
CA ALA A 307 4.40 29.90 1.44
C ALA A 307 3.51 28.68 1.13
N ASP A 308 3.02 28.58 -0.10
CA ASP A 308 2.19 27.46 -0.56
C ASP A 308 2.98 26.15 -0.59
N LEU A 309 4.25 26.17 -1.06
CA LEU A 309 5.14 25.01 -1.00
C LEU A 309 5.39 24.55 0.45
N VAL A 310 5.60 25.49 1.38
CA VAL A 310 5.77 25.17 2.80
C VAL A 310 4.49 24.60 3.41
N ALA A 311 3.32 25.12 3.03
CA ALA A 311 2.04 24.57 3.45
C ALA A 311 1.85 23.11 3.00
N LEU A 312 2.36 22.77 1.80
CA LEU A 312 2.44 21.41 1.28
C LEU A 312 3.60 20.56 1.89
N GLN A 313 4.20 20.99 3.00
CA GLN A 313 5.27 20.26 3.71
C GLN A 313 6.60 20.13 2.94
N TYR A 314 6.84 20.95 1.92
CA TYR A 314 8.15 21.00 1.29
C TYR A 314 9.15 21.77 2.17
N ARG A 315 10.39 21.28 2.20
CA ARG A 315 11.48 21.92 2.96
C ARG A 315 12.32 22.82 2.08
N ARG A 316 12.52 24.07 2.51
CA ARG A 316 13.47 24.96 1.84
C ARG A 316 14.90 24.52 2.14
N THR A 317 15.72 24.35 1.12
CA THR A 317 17.15 23.99 1.25
C THR A 317 18.04 24.97 0.46
N GLN A 318 19.27 25.17 0.95
CA GLN A 318 20.34 25.86 0.23
C GLN A 318 21.50 24.91 -0.13
N GLY A 319 21.52 23.72 0.46
CA GLY A 319 22.54 22.69 0.27
C GLY A 319 22.00 21.56 -0.58
N ASP A 320 21.90 20.38 0.02
CA ASP A 320 21.42 19.17 -0.65
C ASP A 320 19.99 19.35 -1.15
N PHE A 321 19.83 19.18 -2.46
CA PHE A 321 18.56 19.26 -3.15
C PHE A 321 18.02 17.86 -3.36
N ALA A 322 17.03 17.50 -2.54
CA ALA A 322 16.44 16.17 -2.50
C ALA A 322 14.92 16.24 -2.65
N ARG A 323 14.29 15.08 -2.84
CA ARG A 323 12.83 14.93 -2.92
C ARG A 323 12.14 15.62 -1.74
N GLY A 324 11.04 16.32 -2.01
CA GLY A 324 10.29 17.05 -0.98
C GLY A 324 10.96 18.36 -0.55
N SER A 325 11.93 18.85 -1.31
CA SER A 325 12.60 20.13 -1.04
C SER A 325 12.46 21.11 -2.19
N PHE A 326 12.65 22.39 -1.89
CA PHE A 326 12.77 23.44 -2.89
C PHE A 326 13.90 24.40 -2.54
N ARG A 327 14.44 25.08 -3.54
CA ARG A 327 15.44 26.13 -3.40
C ARG A 327 15.12 27.33 -4.26
N VAL A 328 15.59 28.50 -3.84
CA VAL A 328 15.29 29.78 -4.49
C VAL A 328 16.60 30.45 -4.89
N ARG A 329 16.74 30.80 -6.17
CA ARG A 329 17.92 31.44 -6.76
C ARG A 329 17.48 32.66 -7.57
N GLY A 330 17.49 33.83 -6.95
CA GLY A 330 16.95 35.05 -7.56
C GLY A 330 15.46 34.88 -7.87
N ASP A 331 15.11 35.03 -9.15
CA ASP A 331 13.72 34.89 -9.62
C ASP A 331 13.34 33.45 -10.00
N VAL A 332 14.27 32.50 -9.81
CA VAL A 332 14.06 31.08 -10.11
C VAL A 332 13.76 30.30 -8.84
N ILE A 333 12.68 29.53 -8.86
CA ILE A 333 12.35 28.54 -7.82
C ILE A 333 12.53 27.15 -8.44
N GLU A 334 13.38 26.34 -7.83
CA GLU A 334 13.53 24.93 -8.19
C GLU A 334 12.89 24.07 -7.12
N VAL A 335 11.99 23.18 -7.52
CA VAL A 335 11.24 22.29 -6.64
C VAL A 335 11.49 20.85 -7.05
N PHE A 336 11.78 19.97 -6.08
CA PHE A 336 11.87 18.54 -6.31
C PHE A 336 10.57 17.87 -5.83
N PRO A 337 9.64 17.51 -6.74
CA PRO A 337 8.34 16.97 -6.36
C PRO A 337 8.44 15.68 -5.56
N ALA A 338 7.54 15.48 -4.60
CA ALA A 338 7.53 14.28 -3.75
C ALA A 338 7.28 12.96 -4.52
N HIS A 339 6.72 13.05 -5.72
CA HIS A 339 6.30 11.89 -6.52
C HIS A 339 7.25 11.56 -7.68
N TYR A 340 8.32 12.33 -7.91
CA TYR A 340 9.33 12.07 -8.95
C TYR A 340 10.63 11.50 -8.37
N GLU A 341 11.36 10.76 -9.21
CA GLU A 341 12.63 10.09 -8.87
C GLU A 341 13.85 10.88 -9.34
N ASP A 342 13.83 11.31 -10.59
CA ASP A 342 14.98 11.88 -11.31
C ASP A 342 14.63 13.19 -12.05
N ARG A 343 13.46 13.77 -11.74
CA ARG A 343 12.97 15.01 -12.36
C ARG A 343 12.59 16.02 -11.30
N ALA A 344 13.08 17.24 -11.50
CA ALA A 344 12.71 18.43 -10.73
C ALA A 344 12.16 19.49 -11.68
N TRP A 345 11.45 20.46 -11.11
CA TRP A 345 10.87 21.57 -11.86
C TRP A 345 11.58 22.87 -11.53
N ARG A 346 11.86 23.66 -12.57
CA ARG A 346 12.40 25.00 -12.49
C ARG A 346 11.32 25.97 -12.95
N LEU A 347 10.84 26.81 -12.03
CA LEU A 347 9.91 27.89 -12.30
C LEU A 347 10.72 29.18 -12.40
N SER A 348 10.74 29.82 -13.57
CA SER A 348 11.35 31.13 -13.76
C SER A 348 10.26 32.20 -13.67
N LEU A 349 10.43 33.16 -12.77
CA LEU A 349 9.51 34.28 -12.60
C LEU A 349 10.09 35.55 -13.24
N PHE A 350 9.22 36.39 -13.78
CA PHE A 350 9.54 37.77 -14.18
C PHE A 350 8.64 38.72 -13.38
N GLY A 351 9.18 39.25 -12.28
CA GLY A 351 8.39 40.01 -11.31
C GLY A 351 7.38 39.11 -10.59
N ASP A 352 6.10 39.28 -10.90
CA ASP A 352 4.97 38.50 -10.39
C ASP A 352 4.36 37.55 -11.43
N GLU A 353 5.00 37.33 -12.57
CA GLU A 353 4.51 36.45 -13.63
C GLU A 353 5.39 35.21 -13.81
N VAL A 354 4.79 34.04 -14.03
CA VAL A 354 5.50 32.80 -14.36
C VAL A 354 5.89 32.82 -15.84
N GLU A 355 7.16 33.06 -16.12
CA GLU A 355 7.69 33.17 -17.49
C GLU A 355 7.86 31.80 -18.15
N SER A 356 8.36 30.81 -17.40
CA SER A 356 8.59 29.46 -17.93
C SER A 356 8.63 28.42 -16.82
N ILE A 357 8.24 27.19 -17.19
CA ILE A 357 8.36 26.01 -16.33
C ILE A 357 9.13 24.96 -17.10
N ALA A 358 10.27 24.53 -16.56
CA ALA A 358 11.13 23.54 -17.19
C ALA A 358 11.32 22.32 -16.28
N GLU A 359 11.23 21.14 -16.86
CA GLU A 359 11.65 19.90 -16.21
C GLU A 359 13.15 19.70 -16.43
N PHE A 360 13.86 19.29 -15.38
CA PHE A 360 15.30 19.04 -15.45
C PHE A 360 15.73 17.91 -14.50
N ASP A 361 16.88 17.31 -14.79
CA ASP A 361 17.53 16.33 -13.91
C ASP A 361 18.21 17.04 -12.72
N PRO A 362 17.83 16.74 -11.46
CA PRO A 362 18.37 17.43 -10.28
C PRO A 362 19.85 17.11 -10.00
N LEU A 363 20.38 16.02 -10.54
CA LEU A 363 21.78 15.61 -10.40
C LEU A 363 22.66 16.26 -11.48
N THR A 364 22.24 16.21 -12.74
CA THR A 364 23.06 16.72 -13.87
C THR A 364 22.75 18.17 -14.23
N GLY A 365 21.59 18.69 -13.83
CA GLY A 365 21.09 20.01 -14.22
C GLY A 365 20.57 20.09 -15.66
N GLN A 366 20.58 18.98 -16.40
CA GLN A 366 20.18 18.96 -17.80
C GLN A 366 18.66 19.13 -17.92
N LYS A 367 18.24 20.11 -18.73
CA LYS A 367 16.83 20.33 -19.07
C LYS A 367 16.29 19.17 -19.92
N THR A 368 15.12 18.68 -19.57
CA THR A 368 14.46 17.53 -20.20
C THR A 368 13.25 17.96 -21.03
N ALA A 369 12.42 18.87 -20.50
CA ALA A 369 11.20 19.31 -21.17
C ALA A 369 10.82 20.75 -20.76
N ASP A 370 10.03 21.40 -21.62
CA ASP A 370 9.26 22.60 -21.27
C ASP A 370 7.84 22.18 -20.93
N LEU A 371 7.29 22.72 -19.84
CA LEU A 371 5.97 22.39 -19.33
C LEU A 371 5.10 23.66 -19.34
N ASP A 372 3.87 23.54 -19.80
CA ASP A 372 2.91 24.65 -19.74
C ASP A 372 2.25 24.77 -18.36
N TYR A 373 2.17 23.65 -17.63
CA TYR A 373 1.47 23.52 -16.36
C TYR A 373 2.10 22.45 -15.48
N VAL A 374 2.18 22.72 -14.18
CA VAL A 374 2.55 21.73 -13.15
C VAL A 374 1.57 21.78 -11.99
N LYS A 375 1.37 20.64 -11.34
CA LYS A 375 0.52 20.52 -10.15
C LYS A 375 1.35 20.02 -8.97
N PHE A 376 1.34 20.79 -7.89
CA PHE A 376 2.02 20.44 -6.66
C PHE A 376 1.10 19.61 -5.77
N TYR A 377 1.68 18.58 -5.15
CA TYR A 377 1.03 17.67 -4.21
C TYR A 377 1.73 17.75 -2.86
N ALA A 378 1.00 17.51 -1.78
CA ALA A 378 1.61 17.42 -0.45
C ALA A 378 2.79 16.43 -0.42
N ASN A 379 3.89 16.87 0.19
CA ASN A 379 5.09 16.08 0.46
C ASN A 379 4.88 15.11 1.62
#